data_AF-A0A7X8VHX6-F1
#
_entry.id   AF-A0A7X8VHX6-F1
#
_cell.length_a   1.000
_cell.length_b   1.000
_cell.length_c   1.000
_cell.angle_alpha   90.00
_cell.angle_beta   90.00
_cell.angle_gamma   90.00
#
_symmetry.space_group_name_H-M   'P 1'
#
loop_
_entity.id
_entity.type
_entity.pdbx_description
1 polymer ?
#
loop_
_entity_poly.entity_id
_entity_poly.type
_entity_poly.pdbx_seq_one_letter_code
_entity_poly.pdbx_strand_id
1 'polypeptide(L)' 'MALYSSQKAYENYAILRDEMGLSDCAVARKAGIYPSIISRWRNGSWPTIRSMEKIEKATGITIAQILYGPDAK' A
#
# COMPACT_ATOMS: atom_id res chain seq x y z
N MET A 1 -11.34 -0.06 19.07
CA MET A 1 -11.12 -0.98 17.94
C MET A 1 -11.12 -0.16 16.66
N ALA A 2 -9.95 0.14 16.09
CA ALA A 2 -9.89 0.90 14.85
C ALA A 2 -10.39 0.01 13.70
N LEU A 3 -11.61 0.26 13.24
CA LEU A 3 -12.21 -0.42 12.10
C LEU A 3 -11.40 -0.12 10.84
N TYR A 4 -10.96 -1.19 10.17
CA TYR A 4 -10.20 -1.20 8.93
C TYR A 4 -10.91 -0.35 7.87
N SER A 5 -10.44 0.87 7.62
CA SER A 5 -10.94 1.72 6.53
C SER A 5 -9.97 1.69 5.36
N SER A 6 -10.52 1.77 4.13
CA SER A 6 -9.72 1.72 2.90
C SER A 6 -8.75 2.89 2.85
N GLN A 7 -9.18 4.03 3.41
CA GLN A 7 -8.36 5.22 3.58
C GLN A 7 -7.14 4.94 4.46
N LYS A 8 -7.33 4.25 5.59
CA LYS A 8 -6.25 3.95 6.52
C LYS A 8 -5.21 2.99 5.93
N ALA A 9 -5.66 2.04 5.11
CA ALA A 9 -4.73 1.16 4.40
C ALA A 9 -3.83 1.93 3.42
N TYR A 10 -4.40 2.92 2.71
CA TYR A 10 -3.61 3.80 1.85
C TYR A 10 -2.66 4.70 2.66
N GLU A 11 -3.11 5.27 3.77
CA GLU A 11 -2.29 6.11 4.65
C GLU A 11 -1.07 5.35 5.21
N ASN A 12 -1.29 4.15 5.74
CA ASN A 12 -0.21 3.28 6.24
C ASN A 12 0.82 2.99 5.14
N TYR A 13 0.33 2.62 3.95
CA TYR A 13 1.18 2.40 2.78
C TYR A 13 1.95 3.68 2.39
N ALA A 14 1.29 4.83 2.40
CA ALA A 14 1.90 6.10 2.00
C ALA A 14 3.05 6.50 2.93
N ILE A 15 2.90 6.33 4.24
CA ILE A 15 3.97 6.58 5.24
C ILE A 15 5.20 5.75 4.91
N LEU A 16 5.05 4.43 4.77
CA LEU A 16 6.15 3.52 4.48
C LEU A 16 6.78 3.80 3.11
N ARG A 17 5.95 4.13 2.12
CA ARG A 17 6.41 4.47 0.78
C ARG A 17 7.23 5.75 0.77
N ASP A 18 6.82 6.75 1.55
CA ASP A 18 7.52 8.03 1.71
C ASP A 18 8.85 7.86 2.46
N GLU A 19 8.91 7.01 3.48
CA GLU A 19 10.16 6.64 4.18
C GLU A 19 11.20 6.01 3.24
N MET A 20 10.74 5.26 2.24
CA MET A 20 11.60 4.70 1.20
C MET A 20 11.99 5.72 0.11
N GLY A 21 11.49 6.95 0.15
CA GLY A 21 11.73 7.98 -0.87
C GLY A 21 11.13 7.64 -2.24
N LEU A 22 10.12 6.77 -2.29
CA LEU A 22 9.48 6.34 -3.54
C LEU A 22 8.26 7.20 -3.87
N SER A 23 7.78 7.14 -5.11
CA SER A 23 6.47 7.64 -5.50
C SER A 23 5.51 6.49 -5.78
N ASP A 24 4.20 6.72 -5.72
CA ASP A 24 3.19 5.71 -6.07
C ASP A 24 3.41 5.15 -7.48
N CYS A 25 3.78 6.01 -8.43
CA CYS A 25 4.12 5.59 -9.79
C CYS A 25 5.36 4.68 -9.82
N ALA A 26 6.38 4.98 -9.01
CA ALA A 26 7.58 4.15 -8.93
C ALA A 26 7.27 2.77 -8.30
N VAL A 27 6.50 2.75 -7.21
CA VAL A 27 6.05 1.49 -6.58
C VAL A 27 5.20 0.68 -7.56
N ALA A 28 4.24 1.31 -8.24
CA ALA A 28 3.37 0.63 -9.20
C ALA A 28 4.18 -0.02 -10.33
N ARG A 29 5.15 0.71 -10.90
CA ARG A 29 6.06 0.19 -11.93
C ARG A 29 6.89 -0.99 -11.40
N LYS A 30 7.48 -0.85 -10.20
CA LYS A 30 8.30 -1.90 -9.57
C LYS A 30 7.50 -3.16 -9.26
N ALA A 31 6.25 -3.00 -8.84
CA ALA A 31 5.32 -4.09 -8.52
C ALA A 31 4.60 -4.68 -9.74
N GLY A 32 4.81 -4.12 -10.94
CA GLY A 32 4.10 -4.57 -12.15
C GLY A 32 2.58 -4.45 -12.01
N ILE A 33 2.11 -3.32 -11.46
CA ILE A 33 0.70 -2.95 -11.35
C ILE A 33 0.47 -1.59 -12.03
N TYR A 34 -0.77 -1.34 -12.43
CA TYR A 34 -1.14 -0.03 -12.98
C TYR A 34 -1.17 1.02 -11.86
N PRO A 35 -0.62 2.24 -12.07
CA PRO A 35 -0.69 3.33 -11.07
C PRO A 35 -2.12 3.69 -10.64
N SER A 36 -3.09 3.45 -11.52
CA SER A 36 -4.53 3.63 -11.23
C SER A 36 -5.03 2.73 -10.10
N ILE A 37 -4.38 1.59 -9.82
CA ILE A 37 -4.73 0.72 -8.70
C ILE A 37 -4.44 1.42 -7.37
N ILE A 38 -3.26 2.03 -7.24
CA ILE A 38 -2.88 2.77 -6.01
C ILE A 38 -3.73 4.03 -5.86
N SER A 39 -4.02 4.73 -6.97
CA SER A 39 -4.94 5.88 -6.95
C SER A 39 -6.35 5.48 -6.50
N ARG A 40 -6.85 4.30 -6.85
CA ARG A 40 -8.12 3.79 -6.34
C ARG A 40 -8.09 3.57 -4.84
N TRP A 41 -6.98 3.09 -4.28
CA TRP A 41 -6.83 2.94 -2.83
C TRP A 41 -6.92 4.28 -2.12
N ARG A 42 -6.21 5.29 -2.66
CA ARG A 42 -6.27 6.69 -2.16
C ARG A 42 -7.70 7.25 -2.15
N ASN A 43 -8.50 6.86 -3.13
CA ASN A 43 -9.89 7.29 -3.29
C ASN A 43 -10.90 6.37 -2.57
N GLY A 44 -10.44 5.51 -1.65
CA GLY A 44 -11.30 4.71 -0.79
C GLY A 44 -11.68 3.33 -1.32
N SER A 45 -11.09 2.86 -2.42
CA SER A 45 -11.24 1.46 -2.84
C SER A 45 -10.42 0.53 -1.96
N TRP A 46 -10.96 -0.63 -1.59
CA TRP A 46 -10.22 -1.59 -0.78
C TRP A 46 -9.04 -2.22 -1.56
N PRO A 47 -7.84 -2.30 -0.99
CA PRO A 47 -6.72 -3.05 -1.56
C PRO A 47 -7.06 -4.52 -1.76
N THR A 48 -6.84 -5.05 -2.96
CA THR A 48 -6.92 -6.51 -3.16
C THR A 48 -5.66 -7.17 -2.61
N ILE A 49 -5.80 -8.38 -2.05
CA ILE A 49 -4.67 -9.17 -1.55
C ILE A 49 -3.57 -9.28 -2.62
N ARG A 50 -3.96 -9.61 -3.86
CA ARG A 50 -3.02 -9.74 -5.00
C ARG A 50 -2.19 -8.48 -5.25
N SER A 51 -2.79 -7.30 -5.14
CA SER A 51 -2.06 -6.03 -5.33
C SER A 51 -1.16 -5.72 -4.14
N MET A 52 -1.55 -6.09 -2.92
CA MET A 52 -0.70 -5.96 -1.74
C MET A 52 0.51 -6.91 -1.81
N GLU A 53 0.31 -8.18 -2.18
CA GLU A 53 1.39 -9.16 -2.38
C GLU A 53 2.42 -8.70 -3.43
N LYS A 54 1.95 -8.06 -4.52
CA LYS A 54 2.83 -7.51 -5.55
C LYS A 54 3.68 -6.35 -5.03
N ILE A 55 3.08 -5.47 -4.22
CA ILE A 55 3.80 -4.37 -3.58
C ILE A 55 4.81 -4.93 -2.58
N GLU A 56 4.40 -5.88 -1.73
CA GLU A 56 5.27 -6.56 -0.77
C GLU A 56 6.50 -7.18 -1.45
N LYS A 57 6.31 -7.93 -2.53
CA LYS A 57 7.43 -8.51 -3.30
C LYS A 57 8.35 -7.45 -3.92
N ALA A 58 7.85 -6.26 -4.20
CA ALA A 58 8.61 -5.19 -4.85
C ALA A 58 9.31 -4.25 -3.87
N THR A 59 8.70 -3.97 -2.72
CA THR A 59 9.17 -2.95 -1.77
C THR A 59 9.56 -3.53 -0.41
N GLY A 60 9.09 -4.74 -0.06
CA GLY A 60 9.21 -5.31 1.28
C GLY A 60 8.16 -4.81 2.27
N ILE A 61 7.24 -3.92 1.84
CA ILE A 61 6.12 -3.45 2.67
C ILE A 61 5.12 -4.61 2.81
N THR A 62 4.97 -5.13 4.02
CA THR A 62 4.12 -6.31 4.23
C THR A 62 2.64 -5.98 4.16
N ILE A 63 1.82 -6.99 3.88
CA ILE A 63 0.36 -6.86 3.92
C ILE A 63 -0.10 -6.42 5.32
N ALA A 64 0.56 -6.94 6.37
CA ALA A 64 0.28 -6.57 7.75
C ALA A 64 0.54 -5.07 7.98
N GLN A 65 1.65 -4.54 7.45
CA GLN A 65 1.94 -3.11 7.56
C GLN A 65 0.90 -2.24 6.86
N ILE A 66 0.43 -2.66 5.68
CA ILE A 66 -0.62 -1.95 4.95
C ILE A 66 -1.93 -1.93 5.76
N LEU A 67 -2.33 -3.05 6.35
CA LEU A 67 -3.64 -3.18 7.03
C LEU A 67 -3.66 -2.66 8.47
N TYR A 68 -2.58 -2.88 9.22
CA TYR A 68 -2.54 -2.67 10.66
C TYR A 68 -1.68 -1.46 11.08
N GLY A 69 -0.76 -1.00 10.22
CA GLY A 69 0.10 0.16 10.46
C GLY A 69 1.58 -0.11 10.23
N PRO A 70 2.41 0.93 10.10
CA PRO A 70 3.84 0.81 9.77
C PRO A 70 4.64 -0.05 10.74
N ASP A 71 4.25 -0.09 12.02
CA ASP A 71 4.91 -0.87 13.08
C ASP A 71 4.49 -2.35 13.13
N ALA A 72 3.56 -2.79 12.27
CA ALA A 72 3.10 -4.17 12.26
C ALA A 72 4.20 -5.11 11.73
N LYS A 73 4.38 -6.25 12.42
CA LYS A 73 5.34 -7.30 12.04
C LYS A 73 4.64 -8.45 11.32
#